data_AF-A0A3S3PCZ0-F1
#
_entry.id   AF-A0A3S3PCZ0-F1
#
_cell.length_a   1.000
_cell.length_b   1.000
_cell.length_c   1.000
_cell.angle_alpha   90.00
_cell.angle_beta   90.00
_cell.angle_gamma   90.00
#
_symmetry.space_group_name_H-M   'P 1'
#
loop_
_entity.id
_entity.type
_entity.pdbx_description
1 polymer ?
#
loop_
_entity_poly.entity_id
_entity_poly.type
_entity_poly.pdbx_seq_one_letter_code
_entity_poly.pdbx_strand_id
1 'polypeptide(L)'
;MNKHMKKITSLLIALLTITQFAKATANSEIITMEIKEHQADCTGVGPMKCYLVKYKTSKDWEYFYSGFQKFKYQEGYRYKVQVKRTQLKNVPADASSYSYEVVKVLSKKKVKAEKADAKALAFLGKYSWKLLSINNQTITNGTATMNFDMKKRIVNGNTGCNGYGGSVQFTGKNKIAFSKVVSTQMACLDSNVEGEFLKLVSLANLTYDIADQTFNLYHNQKLVAIFGLVSK
;
A
#
# COMPACT_ATOMS: atom_id res chain seq x y z
N MET A 1 78.09 46.28 -51.87
CA MET A 1 78.19 45.13 -50.95
C MET A 1 76.77 44.83 -50.45
N ASN A 2 76.31 43.59 -50.69
CA ASN A 2 75.05 42.94 -50.28
C ASN A 2 74.36 43.50 -49.02
N LYS A 3 73.02 43.52 -48.89
CA LYS A 3 72.18 42.30 -48.89
C LYS A 3 70.67 42.63 -48.94
N HIS A 4 69.93 41.76 -49.64
CA HIS A 4 68.46 41.70 -49.72
C HIS A 4 67.75 41.62 -48.36
N MET A 5 66.68 42.42 -48.19
CA MET A 5 65.72 42.30 -47.10
C MET A 5 64.40 41.73 -47.65
N LYS A 6 64.16 40.43 -47.39
CA LYS A 6 62.91 39.73 -47.75
C LYS A 6 61.81 40.12 -46.75
N LYS A 7 60.69 40.63 -47.27
CA LYS A 7 59.44 40.85 -46.50
C LYS A 7 58.80 39.49 -46.20
N ILE A 8 58.64 39.17 -44.92
CA ILE A 8 57.88 38.00 -44.46
C ILE A 8 56.47 38.48 -44.10
N THR A 9 55.48 37.99 -44.85
CA THR A 9 54.06 38.17 -44.62
C THR A 9 53.60 37.26 -43.48
N SER A 10 53.20 37.85 -42.34
CA SER A 10 52.58 37.11 -41.22
C SER A 10 51.08 36.93 -41.47
N LEU A 11 50.67 35.66 -41.62
CA LEU A 11 49.29 35.22 -41.72
C LEU A 11 48.72 35.02 -40.31
N LEU A 12 47.78 35.87 -39.87
CA LEU A 12 47.04 35.69 -38.61
C LEU A 12 45.87 34.72 -38.82
N ILE A 13 45.97 33.51 -38.28
CA ILE A 13 44.87 32.54 -38.19
C ILE A 13 44.18 32.75 -36.83
N ALA A 14 43.00 33.37 -36.84
CA ALA A 14 42.15 33.49 -35.66
C ALA A 14 41.49 32.14 -35.34
N LEU A 15 42.00 31.45 -34.33
CA LEU A 15 41.46 30.18 -33.84
C LEU A 15 40.22 30.49 -32.95
N LEU A 16 39.02 30.44 -33.54
CA LEU A 16 37.76 30.49 -32.80
C LEU A 16 37.62 29.18 -31.98
N THR A 17 37.93 29.23 -30.69
CA THR A 17 37.66 28.11 -29.78
C THR A 17 36.17 28.05 -29.45
N ILE A 18 35.43 27.21 -30.17
CA ILE A 18 34.06 26.85 -29.84
C ILE A 18 34.11 26.02 -28.55
N THR A 19 33.81 26.63 -27.42
CA THR A 19 33.61 25.93 -26.15
C THR A 19 32.24 25.24 -26.18
N GLN A 20 32.25 23.96 -26.55
CA GLN A 20 31.06 23.10 -26.53
C GLN A 20 30.70 22.78 -25.07
N PHE A 21 29.83 23.58 -24.45
CA PHE A 21 29.18 23.19 -23.19
C PHE A 21 28.24 22.01 -23.47
N ALA A 22 28.70 20.79 -23.20
CA ALA A 22 27.84 19.62 -23.12
C ALA A 22 26.87 19.79 -21.93
N LYS A 23 25.66 20.29 -22.18
CA LYS A 23 24.57 20.23 -21.20
C LYS A 23 24.32 18.76 -20.87
N ALA A 24 24.69 18.35 -19.66
CA ALA A 24 24.37 17.03 -19.15
C ALA A 24 22.85 16.88 -19.06
N THR A 25 22.26 16.19 -20.03
CA THR A 25 20.84 15.82 -20.02
C THR A 25 20.62 14.84 -18.87
N ALA A 26 19.90 15.27 -17.84
CA ALA A 26 19.43 14.36 -16.80
C ALA A 26 18.50 13.33 -17.45
N ASN A 27 18.80 12.04 -17.28
CA ASN A 27 17.97 10.96 -17.81
C ASN A 27 16.60 11.03 -17.13
N SER A 28 15.57 11.41 -17.90
CA SER A 28 14.22 11.57 -17.40
C SER A 28 13.21 11.06 -18.41
N GLU A 29 12.14 10.46 -17.91
CA GLU A 29 11.07 9.88 -18.71
C GLU A 29 9.71 10.25 -18.11
N ILE A 30 8.68 10.25 -18.95
CA ILE A 30 7.30 10.50 -18.52
C ILE A 30 6.57 9.17 -18.47
N ILE A 31 6.16 8.77 -17.27
CA ILE A 31 5.36 7.58 -17.04
C ILE A 31 3.94 7.96 -16.64
N THR A 32 2.99 7.09 -16.95
CA THR A 32 1.60 7.23 -16.52
C THR A 32 1.30 6.20 -15.44
N MET A 33 0.70 6.65 -14.34
CA MET A 33 0.28 5.77 -13.25
C MET A 33 -1.06 6.22 -12.66
N GLU A 34 -1.74 5.30 -12.00
CA GLU A 34 -2.87 5.60 -11.13
C GLU A 34 -2.41 5.69 -9.68
N ILE A 35 -2.98 6.61 -8.91
CA ILE A 35 -2.76 6.75 -7.46
C ILE A 35 -4.09 6.47 -6.75
N LYS A 36 -4.05 5.55 -5.79
CA LYS A 36 -5.22 5.07 -5.05
C LYS A 36 -5.79 6.16 -4.13
N GLU A 37 -7.07 6.01 -3.81
CA GLU A 37 -7.87 6.92 -2.99
C GLU A 37 -7.61 6.88 -1.49
N HIS A 38 -6.71 6.02 -1.03
CA HIS A 38 -6.17 6.02 0.33
C HIS A 38 -4.67 5.68 0.31
N GLN A 39 -3.96 6.14 1.32
CA GLN A 39 -2.59 5.71 1.62
C GLN A 39 -2.59 4.51 2.57
N ALA A 40 -1.56 3.68 2.51
CA ALA A 40 -1.37 2.52 3.38
C ALA A 40 -0.24 2.76 4.37
N ASP A 41 -0.32 2.15 5.55
CA ASP A 41 0.82 2.07 6.47
C ASP A 41 1.93 1.23 5.83
N CYS A 42 3.16 1.73 5.90
CA CYS A 42 4.34 1.08 5.34
C CYS A 42 5.61 1.48 6.12
N THR A 43 6.70 0.76 5.89
CA THR A 43 7.99 1.04 6.53
C THR A 43 9.06 1.33 5.48
N GLY A 44 9.62 2.54 5.50
CA GLY A 44 10.82 2.93 4.74
C GLY A 44 12.03 2.99 5.67
N VAL A 45 12.58 4.20 5.85
CA VAL A 45 13.56 4.50 6.92
C VAL A 45 12.89 4.49 8.32
N GLY A 46 11.56 4.48 8.37
CA GLY A 46 10.72 4.29 9.55
C GLY A 46 9.24 4.11 9.17
N PRO A 47 8.32 3.93 10.14
CA PRO A 47 6.89 3.85 9.89
C PRO A 47 6.35 5.13 9.25
N MET A 48 5.62 5.00 8.15
CA MET A 48 5.05 6.13 7.41
C MET A 48 3.81 5.74 6.60
N LYS A 49 3.17 6.72 5.96
CA LYS A 49 2.08 6.48 4.99
C LYS A 49 2.63 6.49 3.56
N CYS A 50 2.49 5.36 2.87
CA CYS A 50 2.86 5.22 1.46
C CYS A 50 1.67 5.42 0.54
N TYR A 51 1.95 5.90 -0.66
CA TYR A 51 0.99 5.83 -1.74
C TYR A 51 0.85 4.39 -2.23
N LEU A 52 -0.33 4.05 -2.72
CA LEU A 52 -0.54 2.85 -3.53
C LEU A 52 -0.71 3.30 -4.97
N VAL A 53 0.14 2.81 -5.86
CA VAL A 53 0.16 3.17 -7.27
C VAL A 53 -0.08 1.98 -8.15
N LYS A 54 -0.55 2.21 -9.38
CA LYS A 54 -0.67 1.17 -10.39
C LYS A 54 -0.11 1.68 -11.71
N TYR A 55 0.96 1.07 -12.18
CA TYR A 55 1.51 1.38 -13.51
C TYR A 55 0.63 0.77 -14.59
N LYS A 56 0.78 1.25 -15.83
CA LYS A 56 0.03 0.73 -16.98
C LYS A 56 0.21 -0.79 -17.17
N THR A 57 1.38 -1.32 -16.82
CA THR A 57 1.75 -2.73 -16.94
C THR A 57 1.44 -3.56 -15.70
N SER A 58 1.13 -2.93 -14.56
CA SER A 58 0.89 -3.61 -13.30
C SER A 58 -0.49 -4.25 -13.26
N LYS A 59 -0.56 -5.52 -12.81
CA LYS A 59 -1.84 -6.20 -12.55
C LYS A 59 -2.48 -5.72 -11.25
N ASP A 60 -1.67 -5.46 -10.23
CA ASP A 60 -2.10 -5.07 -8.88
C ASP A 60 -1.59 -3.69 -8.48
N TRP A 61 -1.98 -3.23 -7.28
CA TRP A 61 -1.46 -1.99 -6.69
C TRP A 61 -0.12 -2.27 -6.01
N GLU A 62 0.80 -1.32 -6.11
CA GLU A 62 2.15 -1.40 -5.58
C GLU A 62 2.40 -0.26 -4.59
N TYR A 63 3.18 -0.53 -3.54
CA TYR A 63 3.62 0.51 -2.61
C TYR A 63 4.57 1.49 -3.30
N PHE A 64 4.37 2.77 -3.03
CA PHE A 64 5.19 3.84 -3.57
C PHE A 64 5.69 4.76 -2.45
N TYR A 65 7.00 4.68 -2.20
CA TYR A 65 7.68 5.24 -1.04
C TYR A 65 8.21 6.66 -1.28
N SER A 66 8.58 7.00 -2.52
CA SER A 66 9.37 8.21 -2.85
C SER A 66 8.59 9.52 -2.86
N GLY A 67 7.26 9.49 -2.69
CA GLY A 67 6.39 10.68 -2.75
C GLY A 67 6.39 11.39 -4.11
N PHE A 68 5.63 12.48 -4.20
CA PHE A 68 5.47 13.24 -5.45
C PHE A 68 5.70 14.73 -5.22
N GLN A 69 6.52 15.35 -6.06
CA GLN A 69 6.66 16.81 -6.12
C GLN A 69 5.47 17.41 -6.88
N LYS A 70 5.07 18.63 -6.47
CA LYS A 70 3.97 19.40 -7.07
C LYS A 70 2.62 18.67 -7.10
N PHE A 71 2.40 17.72 -6.20
CA PHE A 71 1.16 16.97 -6.12
C PHE A 71 0.49 17.17 -4.77
N LYS A 72 -0.73 17.74 -4.78
CA LYS A 72 -1.57 17.88 -3.58
C LYS A 72 -2.56 16.72 -3.54
N TYR A 73 -2.17 15.65 -2.84
CA TYR A 73 -3.04 14.50 -2.61
C TYR A 73 -4.25 14.89 -1.77
N GLN A 74 -5.40 14.27 -2.06
CA GLN A 74 -6.59 14.36 -1.24
C GLN A 74 -7.17 12.95 -1.05
N GLU A 75 -7.31 12.58 0.21
CA GLU A 75 -7.94 11.34 0.63
C GLU A 75 -9.35 11.19 0.02
N GLY A 76 -9.68 9.99 -0.45
CA GLY A 76 -10.96 9.68 -1.10
C GLY A 76 -11.01 9.98 -2.60
N TYR A 77 -9.94 10.45 -3.22
CA TYR A 77 -9.86 10.64 -4.67
C TYR A 77 -8.89 9.67 -5.33
N ARG A 78 -9.34 9.00 -6.40
CA ARG A 78 -8.45 8.24 -7.29
C ARG A 78 -7.94 9.14 -8.40
N TYR A 79 -6.64 9.08 -8.65
CA TYR A 79 -5.98 9.91 -9.66
C TYR A 79 -5.40 9.05 -10.77
N LYS A 80 -5.37 9.60 -11.98
CA LYS A 80 -4.50 9.14 -13.06
C LYS A 80 -3.59 10.29 -13.41
N VAL A 81 -2.28 10.10 -13.34
CA VAL A 81 -1.29 11.16 -13.46
C VAL A 81 -0.19 10.79 -14.46
N GLN A 82 0.37 11.81 -15.10
CA GLN A 82 1.67 11.72 -15.78
C GLN A 82 2.73 12.26 -14.83
N VAL A 83 3.76 11.44 -14.59
CA VAL A 83 4.84 11.71 -13.67
C VAL A 83 6.14 11.73 -14.45
N LYS A 84 6.92 12.79 -14.29
CA LYS A 84 8.29 12.85 -14.77
C LYS A 84 9.17 12.17 -13.73
N ARG A 85 9.73 11.02 -14.09
CA ARG A 85 10.75 10.32 -13.32
C ARG A 85 12.11 10.82 -13.77
N THR A 86 12.91 11.34 -12.86
CA THR A 86 14.26 11.84 -13.15
C THR A 86 15.26 11.09 -12.29
N GLN A 87 16.29 10.51 -12.88
CA GLN A 87 17.36 9.86 -12.15
C GLN A 87 18.23 10.90 -11.45
N LEU A 88 18.40 10.76 -10.13
CA LEU A 88 19.23 11.64 -9.33
C LEU A 88 20.70 11.23 -9.46
N LYS A 89 21.61 12.21 -9.51
CA LYS A 89 23.05 11.99 -9.47
C LYS A 89 23.54 12.05 -8.02
N ASN A 90 24.53 11.23 -7.68
CA ASN A 90 25.20 11.23 -6.37
C ASN A 90 24.25 11.02 -5.18
N VAL A 91 23.36 10.03 -5.30
CA VAL A 91 22.40 9.66 -4.26
C VAL A 91 23.05 8.71 -3.26
N PRO A 92 22.89 8.94 -1.94
CA PRO A 92 23.29 7.97 -0.91
C PRO A 92 22.69 6.58 -1.16
N ALA A 93 23.36 5.52 -0.69
CA ALA A 93 22.96 4.13 -0.94
C ALA A 93 21.58 3.76 -0.38
N ASP A 94 21.07 4.53 0.58
CA ASP A 94 19.80 4.38 1.29
C ASP A 94 18.67 5.26 0.72
N ALA A 95 18.96 6.13 -0.24
CA ALA A 95 17.99 7.04 -0.84
C ALA A 95 17.44 6.53 -2.18
N SER A 96 16.20 6.90 -2.50
CA SER A 96 15.61 6.58 -3.80
C SER A 96 16.43 7.23 -4.92
N SER A 97 16.84 6.44 -5.91
CA SER A 97 17.66 6.93 -7.03
C SER A 97 16.89 7.83 -8.01
N TYR A 98 15.60 8.07 -7.77
CA TYR A 98 14.72 8.81 -8.64
C TYR A 98 13.91 9.86 -7.88
N SER A 99 13.72 11.02 -8.52
CA SER A 99 12.71 12.01 -8.13
C SER A 99 11.49 11.92 -9.05
N TYR A 100 10.31 12.15 -8.47
CA TYR A 100 9.03 12.04 -9.17
C TYR A 100 8.27 13.36 -9.08
N GLU A 101 7.99 13.97 -10.23
CA GLU A 101 7.22 15.21 -10.32
C GLU A 101 5.93 14.95 -11.09
N VAL A 102 4.77 15.28 -10.51
CA VAL A 102 3.50 15.19 -11.24
C VAL A 102 3.42 16.34 -12.24
N VAL A 103 3.55 16.01 -13.52
CA VAL A 103 3.49 16.98 -14.62
C VAL A 103 2.03 17.30 -14.97
N LYS A 104 1.17 16.27 -14.93
CA LYS A 104 -0.24 16.42 -15.32
C LYS A 104 -1.13 15.46 -14.56
N VAL A 105 -2.24 15.97 -14.03
CA VAL A 105 -3.35 15.14 -13.54
C VAL A 105 -4.30 14.89 -14.71
N LEU A 106 -4.31 13.67 -15.25
CA LEU A 106 -5.18 13.27 -16.35
C LEU A 106 -6.63 13.03 -15.89
N SER A 107 -6.81 12.54 -14.67
CA SER A 107 -8.13 12.34 -14.08
C SER A 107 -8.05 12.41 -12.56
N LYS A 108 -9.11 12.95 -11.94
CA LYS A 108 -9.34 12.97 -10.50
C LYS A 108 -10.80 12.59 -10.27
N LYS A 109 -11.04 11.43 -9.65
CA LYS A 109 -12.40 10.91 -9.41
C LYS A 109 -12.62 10.71 -7.91
N LYS A 110 -13.67 11.32 -7.36
CA LYS A 110 -14.09 11.06 -5.98
C LYS A 110 -14.59 9.63 -5.91
N VAL A 111 -13.95 8.80 -5.10
CA VAL A 111 -14.45 7.46 -4.79
C VAL A 111 -15.39 7.64 -3.62
N LYS A 112 -16.69 7.39 -3.84
CA LYS A 112 -17.65 7.35 -2.73
C LYS A 112 -17.15 6.31 -1.74
N ALA A 113 -16.98 6.70 -0.47
CA ALA A 113 -16.53 5.81 0.59
C ALA A 113 -17.35 4.51 0.59
N GLU A 114 -18.68 4.64 0.49
CA GLU A 114 -19.63 3.53 0.33
C GLU A 114 -19.27 2.50 -0.76
N LYS A 115 -18.71 2.95 -1.90
CA LYS A 115 -18.35 2.06 -3.01
C LYS A 115 -16.99 1.39 -2.80
N ALA A 116 -16.05 2.07 -2.15
CA ALA A 116 -14.77 1.47 -1.74
C ALA A 116 -15.01 0.43 -0.63
N ASP A 117 -15.84 0.79 0.35
CA ASP A 117 -16.28 -0.08 1.43
C ASP A 117 -17.00 -1.29 0.84
N ALA A 118 -17.96 -1.11 -0.08
CA ALA A 118 -18.65 -2.21 -0.73
C ALA A 118 -17.71 -3.22 -1.42
N LYS A 119 -16.62 -2.76 -2.06
CA LYS A 119 -15.63 -3.66 -2.68
C LYS A 119 -14.81 -4.41 -1.63
N ALA A 120 -14.36 -3.73 -0.58
CA ALA A 120 -13.64 -4.38 0.52
C ALA A 120 -14.53 -5.42 1.24
N LEU A 121 -15.79 -5.06 1.49
CA LEU A 121 -16.80 -5.95 2.06
C LEU A 121 -17.07 -7.16 1.13
N ALA A 122 -17.22 -6.94 -0.18
CA ALA A 122 -17.37 -8.04 -1.14
C ALA A 122 -16.15 -8.97 -1.15
N PHE A 123 -14.93 -8.43 -1.00
CA PHE A 123 -13.72 -9.22 -0.86
C PHE A 123 -13.71 -10.05 0.43
N LEU A 124 -14.05 -9.45 1.59
CA LEU A 124 -14.17 -10.16 2.87
C LEU A 124 -15.16 -11.34 2.80
N GLY A 125 -16.30 -11.15 2.13
CA GLY A 125 -17.31 -12.19 1.99
C GLY A 125 -16.93 -13.33 1.03
N LYS A 126 -15.98 -13.09 0.11
CA LYS A 126 -15.57 -14.08 -0.89
C LYS A 126 -14.70 -15.19 -0.30
N TYR A 127 -13.92 -14.90 0.73
CA TYR A 127 -12.91 -15.81 1.29
C TYR A 127 -13.27 -16.26 2.71
N SER A 128 -12.63 -17.34 3.15
CA SER A 128 -12.55 -17.75 4.55
C SER A 128 -11.26 -17.18 5.15
N TRP A 129 -11.28 -16.84 6.44
CA TRP A 129 -10.16 -16.19 7.12
C TRP A 129 -9.66 -17.08 8.24
N LYS A 130 -8.50 -17.72 8.07
CA LYS A 130 -7.89 -18.64 9.04
C LYS A 130 -7.01 -17.86 10.02
N LEU A 131 -7.17 -18.10 11.31
CA LEU A 131 -6.36 -17.42 12.32
C LEU A 131 -4.88 -17.80 12.21
N LEU A 132 -4.01 -16.80 12.08
CA LEU A 132 -2.56 -16.95 12.06
C LEU A 132 -1.92 -16.46 13.36
N SER A 133 -2.49 -15.43 13.97
CA SER A 133 -2.04 -14.91 15.25
C SER A 133 -3.17 -14.26 16.05
N ILE A 134 -3.12 -14.38 17.37
CA ILE A 134 -3.98 -13.67 18.31
C ILE A 134 -3.18 -13.25 19.54
N ASN A 135 -3.35 -12.01 20.02
CA ASN A 135 -2.64 -11.47 21.18
C ASN A 135 -1.11 -11.70 21.14
N ASN A 136 -0.50 -11.49 19.97
CA ASN A 136 0.92 -11.71 19.69
C ASN A 136 1.40 -13.18 19.80
N GLN A 137 0.50 -14.15 19.95
CA GLN A 137 0.82 -15.56 19.87
C GLN A 137 0.60 -16.06 18.44
N THR A 138 1.61 -16.71 17.87
CA THR A 138 1.52 -17.33 16.54
C THR A 138 0.80 -18.67 16.67
N ILE A 139 -0.19 -18.92 15.81
CA ILE A 139 -0.98 -20.15 15.81
C ILE A 139 -0.52 -21.01 14.64
N THR A 140 0.24 -22.06 14.95
CA THR A 140 0.66 -23.07 13.97
C THR A 140 -0.37 -24.19 13.93
N ASN A 141 -0.85 -24.55 12.73
CA ASN A 141 -1.83 -25.63 12.50
C ASN A 141 -3.20 -25.45 13.18
N GLY A 142 -3.58 -24.23 13.57
CA GLY A 142 -4.91 -23.96 14.14
C GLY A 142 -6.07 -24.18 13.15
N THR A 143 -7.26 -24.45 13.69
CA THR A 143 -8.51 -24.64 12.95
C THR A 143 -9.45 -23.43 13.03
N ALA A 144 -9.10 -22.43 13.84
CA ALA A 144 -9.92 -21.24 14.04
C ALA A 144 -10.08 -20.44 12.74
N THR A 145 -11.32 -20.08 12.43
CA THR A 145 -11.71 -19.43 11.17
C THR A 145 -12.77 -18.35 11.39
N MET A 146 -12.81 -17.39 10.49
CA MET A 146 -13.84 -16.35 10.41
C MET A 146 -14.38 -16.27 8.99
N ASN A 147 -15.69 -16.35 8.86
CA ASN A 147 -16.40 -16.30 7.59
C ASN A 147 -17.49 -15.24 7.67
N PHE A 148 -17.59 -14.43 6.62
CA PHE A 148 -18.57 -13.36 6.55
C PHE A 148 -19.65 -13.65 5.49
N ASP A 149 -20.91 -13.58 5.90
CA ASP A 149 -22.04 -13.42 4.97
C ASP A 149 -22.44 -11.95 4.95
N MET A 150 -22.00 -11.26 3.91
CA MET A 150 -22.21 -9.81 3.77
C MET A 150 -23.64 -9.43 3.45
N LYS A 151 -24.44 -10.35 2.89
CA LYS A 151 -25.85 -10.12 2.59
C LYS A 151 -26.68 -10.21 3.86
N LYS A 152 -26.41 -11.23 4.69
CA LYS A 152 -27.13 -11.47 5.94
C LYS A 152 -26.53 -10.72 7.14
N ARG A 153 -25.35 -10.09 6.99
CA ARG A 153 -24.59 -9.43 8.06
C ARG A 153 -24.26 -10.39 9.21
N ILE A 154 -23.85 -11.60 8.85
CA ILE A 154 -23.51 -12.67 9.78
C ILE A 154 -22.01 -12.95 9.73
N VAL A 155 -21.43 -13.24 10.88
CA VAL A 155 -20.11 -13.86 11.02
C VAL A 155 -20.28 -15.27 11.61
N ASN A 156 -19.50 -16.23 11.13
CA ASN A 156 -19.45 -17.57 11.70
C ASN A 156 -18.09 -18.25 11.45
N GLY A 157 -17.86 -19.38 12.09
CA GLY A 157 -16.67 -20.19 11.86
C GLY A 157 -16.38 -21.12 13.03
N ASN A 158 -15.11 -21.46 13.19
CA ASN A 158 -14.60 -22.24 14.31
C ASN A 158 -13.70 -21.35 15.20
N THR A 159 -13.75 -21.50 16.52
CA THR A 159 -12.91 -20.74 17.48
C THR A 159 -11.63 -21.48 17.88
N GLY A 160 -11.30 -22.58 17.22
CA GLY A 160 -10.22 -23.50 17.56
C GLY A 160 -10.73 -24.84 18.10
N CYS A 161 -11.88 -24.84 18.78
CA CYS A 161 -12.54 -26.05 19.25
C CYS A 161 -14.02 -26.08 18.86
N ASN A 162 -14.75 -25.00 19.15
CA ASN A 162 -16.20 -24.93 18.92
C ASN A 162 -16.58 -24.14 17.67
N GLY A 163 -17.79 -24.38 17.20
CA GLY A 163 -18.43 -23.53 16.20
C GLY A 163 -19.00 -22.28 16.87
N TYR A 164 -18.89 -21.13 16.19
CA TYR A 164 -19.53 -19.90 16.65
C TYR A 164 -20.29 -19.20 15.54
N GLY A 165 -21.22 -18.34 15.93
CA GLY A 165 -21.97 -17.47 15.03
C GLY A 165 -22.40 -16.19 15.72
N GLY A 166 -22.58 -15.13 14.93
CA GLY A 166 -23.06 -13.84 15.43
C GLY A 166 -23.38 -12.86 14.30
N SER A 167 -23.74 -11.65 14.67
CA SER A 167 -23.94 -10.53 13.74
C SER A 167 -22.67 -9.70 13.61
N VAL A 168 -22.43 -9.15 12.42
CA VAL A 168 -21.28 -8.28 12.15
C VAL A 168 -21.73 -7.00 11.46
N GLN A 169 -21.17 -5.88 11.90
CA GLN A 169 -21.37 -4.56 11.31
C GLN A 169 -20.04 -3.95 10.93
N PHE A 170 -20.02 -3.31 9.76
CA PHE A 170 -18.89 -2.53 9.27
C PHE A 170 -19.35 -1.08 9.18
N THR A 171 -18.66 -0.19 9.90
CA THR A 171 -19.05 1.23 10.00
C THR A 171 -17.86 2.15 9.75
N GLY A 172 -18.12 3.32 9.17
CA GLY A 172 -17.04 4.23 8.75
C GLY A 172 -16.05 3.58 7.78
N LYS A 173 -14.85 4.13 7.68
CA LYS A 173 -13.83 3.67 6.72
C LYS A 173 -13.18 2.32 7.05
N ASN A 174 -13.20 1.90 8.32
CA ASN A 174 -12.45 0.72 8.77
C ASN A 174 -12.89 0.17 10.14
N LYS A 175 -14.08 0.49 10.65
CA LYS A 175 -14.54 -0.07 11.94
C LYS A 175 -15.34 -1.34 11.72
N ILE A 176 -15.15 -2.29 12.62
CA ILE A 176 -15.90 -3.53 12.67
C ILE A 176 -16.43 -3.73 14.08
N ALA A 177 -17.66 -4.25 14.19
CA ALA A 177 -18.26 -4.61 15.46
C ALA A 177 -18.98 -5.94 15.31
N PHE A 178 -18.80 -6.80 16.29
CA PHE A 178 -19.53 -8.06 16.39
C PHE A 178 -20.56 -7.94 17.51
N SER A 179 -21.68 -8.64 17.36
CA SER A 179 -22.75 -8.64 18.36
C SER A 179 -23.50 -9.97 18.33
N LYS A 180 -24.16 -10.31 19.43
CA LYS A 180 -24.93 -11.55 19.57
C LYS A 180 -24.09 -12.79 19.22
N VAL A 181 -22.82 -12.78 19.62
CA VAL A 181 -21.91 -13.91 19.38
C VAL A 181 -22.30 -15.03 20.34
N VAL A 182 -22.52 -16.22 19.77
CA VAL A 182 -22.80 -17.46 20.50
C VAL A 182 -21.81 -18.53 20.03
N SER A 183 -21.40 -19.41 20.94
CA SER A 183 -20.52 -20.57 20.67
C SER A 183 -21.22 -21.85 21.09
N THR A 184 -20.91 -22.97 20.43
CA THR A 184 -21.28 -24.31 20.90
C THR A 184 -20.44 -24.69 22.11
N GLN A 185 -20.85 -25.74 22.83
CA GLN A 185 -20.08 -26.28 23.96
C GLN A 185 -19.78 -27.76 23.71
N MET A 186 -18.60 -28.05 23.16
CA MET A 186 -17.99 -29.38 23.10
C MET A 186 -16.82 -29.45 24.09
N ALA A 187 -16.57 -30.65 24.62
CA ALA A 187 -15.40 -30.89 25.44
C ALA A 187 -14.14 -30.88 24.56
N CYS A 188 -13.24 -29.93 24.82
CA CYS A 188 -11.94 -29.83 24.13
C CYS A 188 -10.90 -30.61 24.94
N LEU A 189 -10.26 -31.61 24.33
CA LEU A 189 -9.23 -32.42 25.00
C LEU A 189 -7.90 -31.68 25.18
N ASP A 190 -7.63 -30.69 24.31
CA ASP A 190 -6.37 -29.97 24.24
C ASP A 190 -6.52 -28.46 24.52
N SER A 191 -5.40 -27.85 24.94
CA SER A 191 -5.25 -26.40 25.02
C SER A 191 -5.52 -25.78 23.65
N ASN A 192 -6.37 -24.76 23.60
CA ASN A 192 -6.84 -24.13 22.38
C ASN A 192 -7.04 -22.62 22.56
N VAL A 193 -7.36 -21.93 21.47
CA VAL A 193 -7.46 -20.46 21.40
C VAL A 193 -8.89 -19.93 21.53
N GLU A 194 -9.86 -20.77 21.91
CA GLU A 194 -11.27 -20.38 21.89
C GLU A 194 -11.56 -19.20 22.82
N GLY A 195 -11.00 -19.23 24.04
CA GLY A 195 -11.22 -18.17 25.02
C GLY A 195 -10.71 -16.81 24.52
N GLU A 196 -9.52 -16.79 23.94
CA GLU A 196 -8.92 -15.60 23.33
C GLU A 196 -9.73 -15.12 22.13
N PHE A 197 -10.20 -16.04 21.30
CA PHE A 197 -11.03 -15.73 20.13
C PHE A 197 -12.36 -15.10 20.53
N LEU A 198 -13.06 -15.69 21.51
CA LEU A 198 -14.35 -15.17 21.99
C LEU A 198 -14.19 -13.80 22.66
N LYS A 199 -13.08 -13.57 23.38
CA LYS A 199 -12.73 -12.25 23.90
C LYS A 199 -12.50 -11.24 22.78
N LEU A 200 -11.72 -11.61 21.75
CA LEU A 200 -11.45 -10.75 20.58
C LEU A 200 -12.74 -10.26 19.92
N VAL A 201 -13.68 -11.17 19.62
CA VAL A 201 -14.96 -10.80 18.98
C VAL A 201 -15.94 -10.11 19.93
N SER A 202 -15.61 -10.00 21.22
CA SER A 202 -16.38 -9.22 22.20
C SER A 202 -15.81 -7.82 22.42
N LEU A 203 -14.64 -7.50 21.84
CA LEU A 203 -14.02 -6.18 22.00
C LEU A 203 -14.82 -5.10 21.28
N ALA A 204 -14.97 -3.96 21.96
CA ALA A 204 -15.42 -2.72 21.34
C ALA A 204 -14.27 -2.04 20.58
N ASN A 205 -14.58 -1.02 19.77
CA ASN A 205 -13.59 -0.17 19.11
C ASN A 205 -12.57 -0.93 18.24
N LEU A 206 -13.00 -2.02 17.62
CA LEU A 206 -12.18 -2.72 16.65
C LEU A 206 -12.12 -1.96 15.33
N THR A 207 -10.92 -1.87 14.77
CA THR A 207 -10.67 -1.48 13.39
C THR A 207 -10.04 -2.62 12.62
N TYR A 208 -10.15 -2.60 11.30
CA TYR A 208 -9.58 -3.63 10.45
C TYR A 208 -8.83 -3.05 9.25
N ASP A 209 -7.93 -3.85 8.70
CA ASP A 209 -7.37 -3.65 7.37
C ASP A 209 -7.33 -4.97 6.58
N ILE A 210 -7.07 -4.85 5.28
CA ILE A 210 -6.86 -6.00 4.39
C ILE A 210 -5.61 -5.70 3.58
N ALA A 211 -4.55 -6.48 3.80
CA ALA A 211 -3.25 -6.30 3.16
C ALA A 211 -2.64 -7.67 2.82
N ASP A 212 -2.11 -7.82 1.60
CA ASP A 212 -1.29 -8.98 1.20
C ASP A 212 -1.88 -10.35 1.58
N GLN A 213 -3.19 -10.52 1.35
CA GLN A 213 -3.98 -11.73 1.67
C GLN A 213 -4.24 -11.96 3.17
N THR A 214 -4.01 -10.95 4.00
CA THR A 214 -4.37 -10.96 5.41
C THR A 214 -5.56 -10.05 5.70
N PHE A 215 -6.36 -10.44 6.69
CA PHE A 215 -7.34 -9.60 7.35
C PHE A 215 -6.85 -9.40 8.78
N ASN A 216 -6.55 -8.16 9.16
CA ASN A 216 -6.02 -7.88 10.48
C ASN A 216 -7.01 -7.06 11.30
N LEU A 217 -7.06 -7.38 12.59
CA LEU A 217 -7.87 -6.67 13.57
C LEU A 217 -6.98 -5.90 14.54
N TYR A 218 -7.40 -4.67 14.81
CA TYR A 218 -6.74 -3.78 15.73
C TYR A 218 -7.72 -3.35 16.81
N HIS A 219 -7.26 -3.31 18.05
CA HIS A 219 -7.98 -2.74 19.18
C HIS A 219 -7.17 -1.55 19.71
N ASN A 220 -7.78 -0.35 19.71
CA ASN A 220 -7.10 0.89 20.09
C ASN A 220 -5.77 1.09 19.34
N GLN A 221 -5.78 0.88 18.02
CA GLN A 221 -4.62 0.98 17.11
C GLN A 221 -3.51 -0.06 17.32
N LYS A 222 -3.65 -0.99 18.28
CA LYS A 222 -2.74 -2.12 18.46
C LYS A 222 -3.25 -3.33 17.69
N LEU A 223 -2.38 -3.97 16.91
CA LEU A 223 -2.67 -5.23 16.23
C LEU A 223 -2.98 -6.32 17.28
N VAL A 224 -4.15 -6.95 17.19
CA VAL A 224 -4.61 -7.98 18.13
C VAL A 224 -4.87 -9.33 17.48
N ALA A 225 -5.14 -9.38 16.17
CA ALA A 225 -5.25 -10.63 15.44
C ALA A 225 -4.90 -10.48 13.96
N ILE A 226 -4.33 -11.55 13.40
CA ILE A 226 -3.99 -11.68 11.99
C ILE A 226 -4.70 -12.93 11.47
N PHE A 227 -5.44 -12.78 10.37
CA PHE A 227 -6.06 -13.89 9.67
C PHE A 227 -5.52 -13.99 8.25
N GLY A 228 -5.18 -15.20 7.81
CA GLY A 228 -4.78 -15.50 6.44
C GLY A 228 -5.98 -15.89 5.59
N LEU A 229 -5.99 -15.44 4.34
CA LEU A 229 -6.98 -15.81 3.34
C LEU A 229 -6.92 -17.31 3.05
N VAL A 230 -8.11 -17.91 2.96
CA VAL A 230 -8.34 -19.28 2.48
C VAL A 230 -9.44 -19.24 1.43
N SER A 231 -9.17 -19.85 0.27
CA SER A 231 -10.18 -20.01 -0.78
C SER A 231 -11.33 -20.88 -0.28
N LYS A 232 -12.57 -20.42 -0.52
CA LYS A 232 -13.78 -21.22 -0.31
C LYS A 232 -13.97 -22.23 -1.44
#